data_AF-H9TTW8-F1
#
_entry.id   AF-H9TTW8-F1
#
_cell.length_a   1.000
_cell.length_b   1.000
_cell.length_c   1.000
_cell.angle_alpha   90.00
_cell.angle_beta   90.00
_cell.angle_gamma   90.00
#
_symmetry.space_group_name_H-M   'P 1'
#
loop_
_entity.id
_entity.type
_entity.pdbx_description
1 polymer ?
#
loop_
_entity_poly.entity_id
_entity_poly.type
_entity_poly.pdbx_seq_one_letter_code
_entity_poly.pdbx_strand_id
1 'polypeptide(L)'
;MFDTETGKRIRCIRQSHKSRPNEISLLNPSIGGKLHFATGAENGEVKMWDFRLTKPQIATFTDQDDIINSFSTWKNCLLSASGDGTLAAYDIYKRKLRLCSETMHSELLSLAVTKRFTYVGAADGYIEVFNNGEFGNIVERIETPLIMGVEQLETVRDDLLLAGASTHDGMRFMHVNPNKSLGGICYPDGIGLMVKSSDLSFLLVTTADGTKLNAFKLEDLVRDVPYLRAQDMHKFKEKEKEENKQRLTKVAEFFKDMLDDENDEGEQDSDEETEDNEKEFICIDDEQKLDETV
;
A
#
# COMPACT_ATOMS: atom_id res chain seq x y z
N MET A 1 -29.23 0.05 -3.99
CA MET A 1 -29.48 -1.31 -3.48
C MET A 1 -30.30 -2.06 -4.50
N PHE A 2 -29.74 -3.13 -5.04
CA PHE A 2 -30.39 -4.04 -5.99
C PHE A 2 -30.59 -5.38 -5.31
N ASP A 3 -31.67 -6.06 -5.69
CA ASP A 3 -31.88 -7.46 -5.38
C ASP A 3 -30.89 -8.30 -6.18
N THR A 4 -30.13 -9.15 -5.51
CA THR A 4 -29.13 -10.02 -6.14
C THR A 4 -29.76 -11.12 -6.98
N GLU A 5 -30.96 -11.59 -6.64
CA GLU A 5 -31.63 -12.66 -7.39
C GLU A 5 -32.36 -12.11 -8.61
N THR A 6 -33.06 -10.97 -8.46
CA THR A 6 -33.91 -10.43 -9.51
C THR A 6 -33.28 -9.29 -10.31
N GLY A 7 -32.14 -8.75 -9.85
CA GLY A 7 -31.52 -7.56 -10.42
C GLY A 7 -32.35 -6.28 -10.27
N LYS A 8 -33.50 -6.34 -9.57
CA LYS A 8 -34.40 -5.19 -9.46
C LYS A 8 -33.89 -4.21 -8.42
N ARG A 9 -34.06 -2.91 -8.71
CA ARG A 9 -33.69 -1.84 -7.78
C ARG A 9 -34.69 -1.79 -6.62
N ILE A 10 -34.24 -2.15 -5.41
CA ILE A 10 -35.05 -2.10 -4.19
C ILE A 10 -35.09 -0.68 -3.62
N ARG A 11 -33.92 -0.04 -3.51
CA ARG A 11 -33.80 1.27 -2.86
C ARG A 11 -32.69 2.12 -3.49
N CYS A 12 -32.94 3.42 -3.60
CA CYS A 12 -32.01 4.40 -4.13
C CYS A 12 -31.98 5.64 -3.23
N ILE A 13 -30.78 6.11 -2.89
CA ILE A 13 -30.54 7.40 -2.24
C ILE A 13 -30.17 8.37 -3.36
N ARG A 14 -30.99 9.39 -3.62
CA ARG A 14 -30.80 10.30 -4.75
C ARG A 14 -29.64 11.27 -4.55
N GLN A 15 -29.43 11.72 -3.32
CA GLN A 15 -28.34 12.63 -2.96
C GLN A 15 -27.63 12.06 -1.73
N SER A 16 -26.40 11.55 -1.91
CA SER A 16 -25.55 11.09 -0.80
C SER A 16 -24.70 12.23 -0.25
N HIS A 17 -23.91 12.85 -1.12
CA HIS A 17 -22.95 13.90 -0.81
C HIS A 17 -23.13 15.10 -1.74
N LYS A 18 -22.54 16.25 -1.39
CA LYS A 18 -22.50 17.40 -2.30
C LYS A 18 -21.42 17.22 -3.37
N SER A 19 -20.27 16.74 -2.93
CA SER A 19 -19.12 16.27 -3.72
C SER A 19 -19.36 14.86 -4.25
N ARG A 20 -18.49 14.40 -5.15
CA ARG A 20 -18.55 13.04 -5.69
C ARG A 20 -18.16 12.02 -4.61
N PRO A 21 -18.96 10.95 -4.41
CA PRO A 21 -18.55 9.83 -3.57
C PRO A 21 -17.38 9.09 -4.24
N ASN A 22 -16.33 8.82 -3.48
CA ASN A 22 -15.19 8.03 -3.94
C ASN A 22 -15.30 6.59 -3.47
N GLU A 23 -15.51 6.40 -2.17
CA GLU A 23 -15.45 5.08 -1.53
C GLU A 23 -16.75 4.72 -0.80
N ILE A 24 -17.08 3.42 -0.76
CA ILE A 24 -18.21 2.87 -0.02
C ILE A 24 -17.82 1.58 0.69
N SER A 25 -18.21 1.44 1.96
CA SER A 25 -17.92 0.24 2.74
C SER A 25 -19.11 -0.22 3.57
N LEU A 26 -19.36 -1.53 3.57
CA LEU A 26 -20.37 -2.14 4.42
C LEU A 26 -19.83 -2.26 5.85
N LEU A 27 -20.60 -1.80 6.82
CA LEU A 27 -20.22 -1.91 8.23
C LEU A 27 -20.55 -3.32 8.73
N ASN A 28 -19.73 -3.83 9.64
CA ASN A 28 -19.77 -5.21 10.07
C ASN A 28 -21.18 -5.63 10.58
N PRO A 29 -21.81 -6.68 9.99
CA PRO A 29 -23.18 -7.10 10.32
C PRO A 29 -23.37 -7.57 11.76
N SER A 30 -22.31 -8.01 12.44
CA SER A 30 -22.35 -8.42 13.86
C SER A 30 -22.64 -7.24 14.81
N ILE A 31 -22.52 -6.02 14.30
CA ILE A 31 -22.64 -4.77 15.05
C ILE A 31 -23.96 -4.08 14.65
N GLY A 32 -25.08 -4.51 15.24
CA GLY A 32 -26.32 -3.70 15.29
C GLY A 32 -27.28 -3.76 14.10
N GLY A 33 -27.07 -4.65 13.13
CA GLY A 33 -28.08 -5.03 12.14
C GLY A 33 -27.63 -4.97 10.69
N LYS A 34 -28.34 -5.72 9.84
CA LYS A 34 -27.85 -6.23 8.55
C LYS A 34 -27.60 -5.19 7.43
N LEU A 35 -27.72 -3.87 7.63
CA LEU A 35 -27.66 -2.90 6.52
C LEU A 35 -27.12 -1.50 6.92
N HIS A 36 -26.04 -1.45 7.69
CA HIS A 36 -25.27 -0.22 7.90
C HIS A 36 -24.10 -0.13 6.93
N PHE A 37 -23.88 1.04 6.34
CA PHE A 37 -22.76 1.29 5.43
C PHE A 37 -22.25 2.71 5.59
N ALA A 38 -21.01 2.93 5.19
CA ALA A 38 -20.35 4.23 5.16
C ALA A 38 -19.99 4.60 3.74
N THR A 39 -19.95 5.90 3.46
CA THR A 39 -19.52 6.46 2.18
C THR A 39 -18.61 7.64 2.42
N GLY A 40 -17.54 7.73 1.66
CA GLY A 40 -16.56 8.80 1.69
C GLY A 40 -16.63 9.59 0.39
N ALA A 41 -16.34 10.87 0.47
CA ALA A 41 -16.39 11.76 -0.68
C ALA A 41 -15.04 12.45 -0.90
N GLU A 42 -14.90 13.11 -2.04
CA GLU A 42 -13.68 13.84 -2.44
C GLU A 42 -13.32 15.03 -1.54
N ASN A 43 -14.25 15.50 -0.71
CA ASN A 43 -14.05 16.63 0.20
C ASN A 43 -13.85 16.20 1.66
N GLY A 44 -13.47 14.93 1.91
CA GLY A 44 -13.30 14.38 3.25
C GLY A 44 -14.59 14.09 4.02
N GLU A 45 -15.78 14.38 3.46
CA GLU A 45 -17.04 14.12 4.14
C GLU A 45 -17.33 12.60 4.21
N VAL A 46 -17.32 12.05 5.42
CA VAL A 46 -17.71 10.66 5.69
C VAL A 46 -19.15 10.63 6.20
N LYS A 47 -20.02 9.88 5.53
CA LYS A 47 -21.41 9.67 5.97
C LYS A 47 -21.67 8.22 6.29
N MET A 48 -22.44 8.00 7.35
CA MET A 48 -22.98 6.70 7.71
C MET A 48 -24.47 6.64 7.42
N TRP A 49 -24.91 5.45 7.02
CA TRP A 49 -26.25 5.21 6.53
C TRP A 49 -26.86 3.93 7.10
N ASP A 50 -28.18 3.92 7.28
CA ASP A 50 -28.99 2.74 7.60
C ASP A 50 -30.13 2.60 6.59
N PHE A 51 -30.07 1.55 5.75
CA PHE A 51 -31.11 1.27 4.75
C PHE A 51 -32.44 0.76 5.34
N ARG A 52 -32.57 0.61 6.66
CA ARG A 52 -33.85 0.26 7.29
C ARG A 52 -34.68 1.51 7.64
N LEU A 53 -34.02 2.65 7.82
CA LEU A 53 -34.67 3.89 8.23
C LEU A 53 -35.29 4.63 7.05
N THR A 54 -36.40 5.33 7.26
CA THR A 54 -37.02 6.19 6.23
C THR A 54 -36.07 7.31 5.80
N LYS A 55 -35.39 7.94 6.77
CA LYS A 55 -34.25 8.85 6.55
C LYS A 55 -32.97 8.03 6.76
N PRO A 56 -32.26 7.64 5.68
CA PRO A 56 -31.18 6.68 5.80
C PRO A 56 -29.90 7.26 6.43
N GLN A 57 -29.66 8.56 6.33
CA GLN A 57 -28.47 9.20 6.91
C GLN A 57 -28.55 9.17 8.44
N ILE A 58 -27.53 8.59 9.09
CA ILE A 58 -27.47 8.46 10.55
C ILE A 58 -26.34 9.26 11.20
N ALA A 59 -25.27 9.57 10.46
CA ALA A 59 -24.16 10.39 10.91
C ALA A 59 -23.43 11.05 9.74
N THR A 60 -22.75 12.15 10.03
CA THR A 60 -21.90 12.89 9.11
C THR A 60 -20.67 13.36 9.88
N PHE A 61 -19.51 13.12 9.30
CA PHE A 61 -18.21 13.50 9.82
C PHE A 61 -17.51 14.38 8.78
N THR A 62 -16.85 15.42 9.26
CA THR A 62 -16.13 16.42 8.46
C THR A 62 -14.79 16.71 9.12
N ASP A 63 -14.18 15.65 9.67
CA ASP A 63 -12.94 15.73 10.43
C ASP A 63 -11.70 15.61 9.53
N GLN A 64 -11.88 15.13 8.29
CA GLN A 64 -10.86 15.04 7.25
C GLN A 64 -11.20 16.04 6.14
N ASP A 65 -10.17 16.59 5.50
CA ASP A 65 -10.29 17.73 4.59
C ASP A 65 -10.14 17.38 3.11
N ASP A 66 -9.71 16.16 2.78
CA ASP A 66 -9.46 15.70 1.41
C ASP A 66 -10.09 14.33 1.12
N ILE A 67 -9.96 13.87 -0.13
CA ILE A 67 -10.55 12.65 -0.67
C ILE A 67 -10.40 11.46 0.26
N ILE A 68 -11.51 10.78 0.53
CA ILE A 68 -11.48 9.52 1.26
C ILE A 68 -11.17 8.39 0.27
N ASN A 69 -9.97 7.83 0.37
CA ASN A 69 -9.46 6.83 -0.58
C ASN A 69 -9.90 5.41 -0.20
N SER A 70 -9.90 5.08 1.09
CA SER A 70 -10.23 3.72 1.53
C SER A 70 -10.93 3.71 2.89
N PHE A 71 -11.77 2.70 3.10
CA PHE A 71 -12.34 2.38 4.39
C PHE A 71 -11.97 0.97 4.82
N SER A 72 -11.78 0.81 6.13
CA SER A 72 -11.77 -0.51 6.74
C SER A 72 -12.48 -0.48 8.09
N THR A 73 -12.75 -1.65 8.65
CA THR A 73 -13.41 -1.74 9.95
C THR A 73 -12.54 -2.50 10.93
N TRP A 74 -12.36 -1.93 12.11
CA TRP A 74 -11.72 -2.59 13.23
C TRP A 74 -12.67 -2.61 14.43
N LYS A 75 -13.17 -3.80 14.77
CA LYS A 75 -14.22 -3.97 15.80
C LYS A 75 -15.40 -3.03 15.52
N ASN A 76 -15.64 -2.08 16.43
CA ASN A 76 -16.74 -1.10 16.36
C ASN A 76 -16.31 0.24 15.77
N CYS A 77 -15.11 0.32 15.21
CA CYS A 77 -14.56 1.52 14.61
C CYS A 77 -14.51 1.39 13.09
N LEU A 78 -15.00 2.41 12.40
CA LEU A 78 -14.74 2.64 10.99
C LEU A 78 -13.44 3.43 10.87
N LEU A 79 -12.49 2.93 10.10
CA LEU A 79 -11.23 3.59 9.78
C LEU A 79 -11.35 4.19 8.37
N SER A 80 -10.89 5.41 8.18
CA SER A 80 -10.82 6.07 6.89
C SER A 80 -9.43 6.62 6.61
N ALA A 81 -8.87 6.22 5.47
CA ALA A 81 -7.65 6.78 4.92
C ALA A 81 -8.04 7.91 3.97
N SER A 82 -7.46 9.09 4.18
CA SER A 82 -7.70 10.28 3.37
C SER A 82 -6.44 10.75 2.64
N GLY A 83 -6.66 11.47 1.55
CA GLY A 83 -5.63 12.20 0.82
C GLY A 83 -4.96 13.30 1.65
N ASP A 84 -5.57 13.76 2.75
CA ASP A 84 -4.96 14.75 3.64
C ASP A 84 -3.80 14.20 4.49
N GLY A 85 -3.46 12.91 4.31
CA GLY A 85 -2.42 12.23 5.05
C GLY A 85 -2.86 11.78 6.44
N THR A 86 -4.16 11.76 6.75
CA THR A 86 -4.67 11.35 8.07
C THR A 86 -5.46 10.05 8.02
N LEU A 87 -5.35 9.29 9.11
CA LEU A 87 -6.19 8.13 9.42
C LEU A 87 -7.19 8.51 10.50
N ALA A 88 -8.47 8.58 10.15
CA ALA A 88 -9.53 8.84 11.12
C ALA A 88 -10.22 7.54 11.56
N ALA A 89 -10.52 7.45 12.85
CA ALA A 89 -11.26 6.35 13.46
C ALA A 89 -12.59 6.86 14.03
N TYR A 90 -13.71 6.39 13.50
CA TYR A 90 -15.05 6.75 13.93
C TYR A 90 -15.71 5.61 14.72
N ASP A 91 -16.28 5.91 15.88
CA ASP A 91 -17.08 4.94 16.62
C ASP A 91 -18.47 4.78 15.96
N ILE A 92 -18.74 3.58 15.45
CA ILE A 92 -19.98 3.26 14.71
C ILE A 92 -21.22 3.41 15.59
N TYR A 93 -21.12 3.07 16.89
CA TYR A 93 -22.25 3.12 17.81
C TYR A 93 -22.47 4.52 18.35
N LYS A 94 -21.40 5.18 18.80
CA LYS A 94 -21.48 6.53 19.34
C LYS A 94 -21.67 7.59 18.26
N ARG A 95 -21.38 7.24 17.00
CA ARG A 95 -21.46 8.12 15.83
C ARG A 95 -20.65 9.39 16.03
N LYS A 96 -19.43 9.21 16.53
CA LYS A 96 -18.50 10.29 16.86
C LYS A 96 -17.12 9.90 16.38
N LEU A 97 -16.33 10.90 16.00
CA LEU A 97 -14.89 10.74 15.88
C LEU A 97 -14.36 10.22 17.21
N ARG A 98 -13.63 9.11 17.15
CA ARG A 98 -12.91 8.58 18.29
C ARG A 98 -11.54 9.23 18.37
N LEU A 99 -10.84 9.26 17.25
CA LEU A 99 -9.50 9.80 17.13
C LEU A 99 -9.16 10.03 15.64
N CYS A 100 -8.33 11.03 15.38
CA CYS A 100 -7.68 11.25 14.09
C CYS A 100 -6.16 11.16 14.31
N SER A 101 -5.42 10.57 13.38
CA SER A 101 -3.96 10.50 13.45
C SER A 101 -3.32 11.86 13.24
N GLU A 102 -2.02 11.95 13.51
CA GLU A 102 -1.20 13.02 12.97
C GLU A 102 -1.19 12.96 11.43
N THR A 103 -0.91 14.11 10.81
CA THR A 103 -0.75 14.22 9.35
C THR A 103 0.55 13.56 8.93
N MET A 104 0.43 12.62 8.00
CA MET A 104 1.55 11.86 7.47
C MET A 104 2.26 12.62 6.36
N HIS A 105 3.38 12.08 5.88
CA HIS A 105 4.18 12.75 4.86
C HIS A 105 3.52 12.78 3.49
N SER A 106 2.65 11.80 3.22
CA SER A 106 2.02 11.59 1.94
C SER A 106 0.56 11.18 2.11
N GLU A 107 -0.16 11.18 0.99
CA GLU A 107 -1.57 10.82 0.91
C GLU A 107 -1.77 9.35 1.24
N LEU A 108 -2.82 9.03 2.01
CA LEU A 108 -3.14 7.65 2.38
C LEU A 108 -4.12 7.05 1.36
N LEU A 109 -3.73 5.97 0.70
CA LEU A 109 -4.44 5.41 -0.45
C LEU A 109 -5.23 4.14 -0.12
N SER A 110 -4.69 3.27 0.73
CA SER A 110 -5.27 1.94 0.98
C SER A 110 -5.20 1.52 2.45
N LEU A 111 -6.12 0.64 2.86
CA LEU A 111 -6.21 0.15 4.23
C LEU A 111 -6.34 -1.37 4.33
N ALA A 112 -5.49 -1.98 5.15
CA ALA A 112 -5.54 -3.40 5.47
C ALA A 112 -5.47 -3.62 6.98
N VAL A 113 -6.52 -4.17 7.57
CA VAL A 113 -6.63 -4.36 9.02
C VAL A 113 -6.36 -5.82 9.38
N THR A 114 -5.42 -6.04 10.30
CA THR A 114 -5.18 -7.35 10.93
C THR A 114 -5.70 -7.38 12.37
N LYS A 115 -5.44 -8.47 13.10
CA LYS A 115 -5.80 -8.57 14.51
C LYS A 115 -5.05 -7.57 15.39
N ARG A 116 -3.77 -7.31 15.10
CA ARG A 116 -2.88 -6.49 15.94
C ARG A 116 -2.61 -5.10 15.38
N PHE A 117 -2.44 -4.97 14.07
CA PHE A 117 -2.08 -3.71 13.44
C PHE A 117 -3.02 -3.37 12.28
N THR A 118 -3.14 -2.09 12.00
CA THR A 118 -3.68 -1.56 10.75
C THR A 118 -2.52 -1.09 9.90
N TYR A 119 -2.51 -1.53 8.65
CA TYR A 119 -1.54 -1.12 7.65
C TYR A 119 -2.21 -0.16 6.68
N VAL A 120 -1.55 0.96 6.41
CA VAL A 120 -2.04 2.00 5.50
C VAL A 120 -1.02 2.17 4.40
N GLY A 121 -1.44 2.01 3.14
CA GLY A 121 -0.58 2.29 2.01
C GLY A 121 -0.58 3.78 1.69
N ALA A 122 0.60 4.36 1.50
CA ALA A 122 0.77 5.77 1.15
C ALA A 122 1.20 5.95 -0.32
N ALA A 123 1.01 7.15 -0.85
CA ALA A 123 1.35 7.49 -2.24
C ALA A 123 2.87 7.56 -2.50
N ASP A 124 3.68 7.67 -1.45
CA ASP A 124 5.14 7.67 -1.52
C ASP A 124 5.76 6.25 -1.54
N GLY A 125 4.93 5.20 -1.57
CA GLY A 125 5.39 3.82 -1.64
C GLY A 125 5.66 3.17 -0.29
N TYR A 126 5.35 3.86 0.80
CA TYR A 126 5.50 3.30 2.14
C TYR A 126 4.19 2.71 2.65
N ILE A 127 4.32 1.78 3.59
CA ILE A 127 3.21 1.28 4.38
C ILE A 127 3.39 1.77 5.81
N GLU A 128 2.43 2.53 6.29
CA GLU A 128 2.40 3.03 7.65
C GLU A 128 1.64 2.07 8.55
N VAL A 129 2.24 1.75 9.69
CA VAL A 129 1.72 0.76 10.63
C VAL A 129 1.15 1.46 11.84
N PHE A 130 -0.13 1.22 12.13
CA PHE A 130 -0.81 1.74 13.31
C PHE A 130 -1.18 0.60 14.27
N ASN A 131 -1.10 0.88 15.57
CA ASN A 131 -1.55 -0.07 16.58
C ASN A 131 -3.08 -0.06 16.66
N ASN A 132 -3.67 -1.25 16.65
CA ASN A 132 -5.12 -1.37 16.68
C ASN A 132 -5.72 -0.87 18.00
N GLY A 133 -6.44 0.26 17.93
CA GLY A 133 -7.04 0.94 19.07
C GLY A 133 -6.30 2.21 19.50
N GLU A 134 -5.11 2.43 18.97
CA GLU A 134 -4.25 3.61 19.16
C GLU A 134 -3.84 4.12 17.77
N PHE A 135 -4.75 4.84 17.12
CA PHE A 135 -4.54 5.35 15.75
C PHE A 135 -3.90 6.75 15.71
N GLY A 136 -3.40 7.25 16.85
CA GLY A 136 -2.84 8.60 16.97
C GLY A 136 -1.54 8.75 16.20
N ASN A 137 -0.63 7.82 16.46
CA ASN A 137 0.73 7.88 15.94
C ASN A 137 1.05 6.59 15.22
N ILE A 138 1.94 6.69 14.24
CA ILE A 138 2.54 5.54 13.58
C ILE A 138 3.44 4.79 14.55
N VAL A 139 3.41 3.46 14.46
CA VAL A 139 4.31 2.55 15.17
C VAL A 139 5.59 2.39 14.37
N GLU A 140 5.43 2.17 13.06
CA GLU A 140 6.50 1.86 12.14
C GLU A 140 6.12 2.28 10.72
N ARG A 141 7.13 2.56 9.91
CA ARG A 141 7.00 2.80 8.48
C ARG A 141 7.79 1.72 7.74
N ILE A 142 7.09 0.95 6.90
CA ILE A 142 7.64 -0.14 6.12
C ILE A 142 7.88 0.36 4.70
N GLU A 143 9.12 0.31 4.24
CA GLU A 143 9.46 0.59 2.85
C GLU A 143 9.00 -0.56 1.96
N THR A 144 8.36 -0.21 0.85
CA THR A 144 8.01 -1.19 -0.18
C THR A 144 8.78 -0.91 -1.47
N PRO A 145 9.01 -1.93 -2.32
CA PRO A 145 9.58 -1.71 -3.65
C PRO A 145 8.67 -0.89 -4.59
N LEU A 146 7.44 -0.58 -4.18
CA LEU A 146 6.46 0.12 -5.01
C LEU A 146 6.70 1.63 -4.94
N ILE A 147 7.50 2.15 -5.89
CA ILE A 147 7.93 3.56 -5.87
C ILE A 147 6.75 4.52 -6.14
N MET A 148 5.72 4.07 -6.87
CA MET A 148 4.58 4.90 -7.32
C MET A 148 3.38 4.86 -6.35
N GLY A 149 3.57 4.36 -5.13
CA GLY A 149 2.54 4.32 -4.11
C GLY A 149 1.84 2.97 -3.97
N VAL A 150 1.25 2.77 -2.80
CA VAL A 150 0.54 1.53 -2.43
C VAL A 150 -0.97 1.77 -2.51
N GLU A 151 -1.50 1.68 -3.72
CA GLU A 151 -2.92 1.95 -4.02
C GLU A 151 -3.87 0.86 -3.54
N GLN A 152 -3.40 -0.39 -3.48
CA GLN A 152 -4.20 -1.53 -3.03
C GLN A 152 -3.43 -2.33 -1.99
N LEU A 153 -4.08 -2.65 -0.87
CA LEU A 153 -3.46 -3.41 0.20
C LEU A 153 -4.46 -4.41 0.77
N GLU A 154 -4.05 -5.68 0.81
CA GLU A 154 -4.93 -6.76 1.25
C GLU A 154 -4.18 -7.75 2.16
N THR A 155 -4.86 -8.26 3.18
CA THR A 155 -4.27 -9.22 4.12
C THR A 155 -4.43 -10.64 3.60
N VAL A 156 -3.35 -11.30 3.20
CA VAL A 156 -3.44 -12.71 2.77
C VAL A 156 -3.37 -13.65 3.98
N ARG A 157 -2.46 -13.35 4.91
CA ARG A 157 -2.32 -14.02 6.21
C ARG A 157 -2.16 -12.94 7.31
N ASP A 158 -2.16 -13.35 8.58
CA ASP A 158 -1.92 -12.41 9.69
C ASP A 158 -0.52 -11.77 9.62
N ASP A 159 0.43 -12.43 8.95
CA ASP A 159 1.84 -12.06 8.76
C ASP A 159 2.20 -11.72 7.31
N LEU A 160 1.25 -11.80 6.37
CA LEU A 160 1.49 -11.57 4.94
C LEU A 160 0.49 -10.61 4.36
N LEU A 161 0.99 -9.48 3.87
CA LEU A 161 0.26 -8.48 3.11
C LEU A 161 0.56 -8.64 1.62
N LEU A 162 -0.42 -8.25 0.82
CA LEU A 162 -0.30 -8.12 -0.61
C LEU A 162 -0.54 -6.65 -0.96
N ALA A 163 0.51 -6.00 -1.44
CA ALA A 163 0.50 -4.62 -1.88
C ALA A 163 0.42 -4.58 -3.41
N GLY A 164 -0.34 -3.63 -3.95
CA GLY A 164 -0.50 -3.44 -5.39
C GLY A 164 -0.44 -1.96 -5.75
N ALA A 165 0.14 -1.69 -6.91
CA ALA A 165 0.21 -0.37 -7.53
C ALA A 165 -0.41 -0.42 -8.93
N SER A 166 -0.99 0.69 -9.40
CA SER A 166 -1.51 0.79 -10.77
C SER A 166 -0.41 0.84 -11.82
N THR A 167 0.72 1.49 -11.51
CA THR A 167 1.77 1.82 -12.48
C THR A 167 3.03 1.00 -12.24
N HIS A 168 3.42 0.25 -13.28
CA HIS A 168 4.72 -0.40 -13.46
C HIS A 168 5.42 -0.92 -12.19
N ASP A 169 4.70 -1.61 -11.32
CA ASP A 169 5.24 -2.73 -10.56
C ASP A 169 4.06 -3.59 -10.11
N GLY A 170 4.15 -4.90 -10.34
CA GLY A 170 3.02 -5.80 -10.10
C GLY A 170 2.66 -5.95 -8.61
N MET A 171 1.87 -6.97 -8.27
CA MET A 171 1.51 -7.23 -6.88
C MET A 171 2.75 -7.70 -6.11
N ARG A 172 2.98 -7.17 -4.90
CA ARG A 172 4.12 -7.52 -4.05
C ARG A 172 3.66 -8.15 -2.74
N PHE A 173 4.31 -9.26 -2.38
CA PHE A 173 4.15 -9.89 -1.08
C PHE A 173 5.05 -9.19 -0.07
N MET A 174 4.44 -8.69 1.00
CA MET A 174 5.13 -8.06 2.11
C MET A 174 4.91 -8.90 3.36
N HIS A 175 5.96 -9.50 3.88
CA HIS A 175 5.90 -10.14 5.20
C HIS A 175 5.92 -9.06 6.27
N VAL A 176 5.12 -9.24 7.30
CA VAL A 176 5.11 -8.37 8.49
C VAL A 176 5.78 -9.13 9.62
N ASN A 177 6.87 -8.57 10.15
CA ASN A 177 7.71 -9.21 11.18
C ASN A 177 8.40 -10.53 10.73
N PRO A 178 9.44 -10.48 9.88
CA PRO A 178 10.20 -9.29 9.50
C PRO A 178 9.60 -8.55 8.31
N ASN A 179 9.73 -7.23 8.31
CA ASN A 179 9.24 -6.33 7.26
C ASN A 179 10.08 -6.49 6.00
N LYS A 180 9.75 -7.50 5.20
CA LYS A 180 10.52 -7.88 4.01
C LYS A 180 9.61 -8.15 2.84
N SER A 181 10.00 -7.64 1.67
CA SER A 181 9.39 -8.03 0.41
C SER A 181 9.82 -9.45 0.03
N LEU A 182 8.86 -10.34 -0.16
CA LEU A 182 9.09 -11.74 -0.52
C LEU A 182 9.06 -11.99 -2.03
N GLY A 183 8.97 -10.91 -2.82
CA GLY A 183 8.79 -10.96 -4.27
C GLY A 183 7.37 -10.56 -4.68
N GLY A 184 7.02 -10.82 -5.92
CA GLY A 184 5.73 -10.41 -6.43
C GLY A 184 5.33 -11.03 -7.75
N ILE A 185 4.04 -10.89 -8.06
CA ILE A 185 3.45 -11.27 -9.33
C ILE A 185 3.59 -10.08 -10.26
N CYS A 186 4.36 -10.22 -11.35
CA CYS A 186 4.36 -9.21 -12.39
C CYS A 186 2.99 -9.16 -13.04
N TYR A 187 2.37 -7.98 -13.01
CA TYR A 187 1.06 -7.75 -13.61
C TYR A 187 1.17 -6.54 -14.54
N PRO A 188 1.48 -6.76 -15.84
CA PRO A 188 1.85 -5.68 -16.76
C PRO A 188 0.74 -4.66 -17.00
N ASP A 189 -0.51 -5.10 -16.92
CA ASP A 189 -1.71 -4.31 -17.24
C ASP A 189 -2.13 -3.36 -16.08
N GLY A 190 -1.33 -3.26 -15.02
CA GLY A 190 -1.64 -2.47 -13.83
C GLY A 190 -2.77 -3.05 -12.99
N ILE A 191 -2.78 -2.75 -11.69
CA ILE A 191 -3.80 -3.25 -10.77
C ILE A 191 -4.81 -2.14 -10.49
N GLY A 192 -6.10 -2.41 -10.70
CA GLY A 192 -7.17 -1.49 -10.34
C GLY A 192 -7.74 -1.78 -8.95
N LEU A 193 -8.26 -2.99 -8.75
CA LEU A 193 -8.87 -3.42 -7.48
C LEU A 193 -8.42 -4.83 -7.12
N MET A 194 -8.19 -5.04 -5.83
CA MET A 194 -7.87 -6.34 -5.25
C MET A 194 -8.90 -6.72 -4.21
N VAL A 195 -9.55 -7.88 -4.37
CA VAL A 195 -10.58 -8.34 -3.42
C VAL A 195 -10.44 -9.83 -3.19
N LYS A 196 -10.46 -10.25 -1.92
CA LYS A 196 -10.54 -11.66 -1.56
C LYS A 196 -11.98 -12.15 -1.59
N SER A 197 -12.16 -13.39 -2.04
CA SER A 197 -13.43 -14.09 -1.88
C SER A 197 -13.72 -14.38 -0.40
N SER A 198 -15.00 -14.43 -0.04
CA SER A 198 -15.45 -14.67 1.34
C SER A 198 -15.03 -16.05 1.89
N ASP A 199 -14.78 -17.01 1.00
CA ASP A 199 -14.29 -18.35 1.34
C ASP A 199 -12.75 -18.42 1.42
N LEU A 200 -12.06 -17.31 1.13
CA LEU A 200 -10.60 -17.21 1.05
C LEU A 200 -9.97 -18.16 0.03
N SER A 201 -10.73 -18.67 -0.93
CA SER A 201 -10.22 -19.56 -1.98
C SER A 201 -9.55 -18.78 -3.12
N PHE A 202 -10.11 -17.61 -3.45
CA PHE A 202 -9.68 -16.80 -4.59
C PHE A 202 -9.35 -15.37 -4.20
N LEU A 203 -8.35 -14.84 -4.88
CA LEU A 203 -8.04 -13.42 -4.97
C LEU A 203 -8.46 -12.93 -6.36
N LEU A 204 -9.35 -11.95 -6.40
CA LEU A 204 -9.82 -11.32 -7.62
C LEU A 204 -9.04 -10.02 -7.83
N VAL A 205 -8.51 -9.86 -9.05
CA VAL A 205 -7.73 -8.71 -9.45
C VAL A 205 -8.30 -8.17 -10.75
N THR A 206 -8.65 -6.89 -10.75
CA THR A 206 -9.09 -6.18 -11.95
C THR A 206 -7.92 -5.39 -12.51
N THR A 207 -7.80 -5.32 -13.84
CA THR A 207 -6.83 -4.42 -14.50
C THR A 207 -7.16 -2.96 -14.22
N ALA A 208 -6.15 -2.08 -14.26
CA ALA A 208 -6.37 -0.64 -14.10
C ALA A 208 -7.37 -0.08 -15.12
N ASP A 209 -7.34 -0.61 -16.36
CA ASP A 209 -8.28 -0.25 -17.44
C ASP A 209 -9.71 -0.78 -17.24
N GLY A 210 -9.94 -1.65 -16.25
CA GLY A 210 -11.25 -2.26 -15.98
C GLY A 210 -11.71 -3.30 -17.01
N THR A 211 -10.82 -3.71 -17.92
CA THR A 211 -11.16 -4.58 -19.06
C THR A 211 -11.11 -6.07 -18.73
N LYS A 212 -10.26 -6.49 -17.79
CA LYS A 212 -10.06 -7.90 -17.44
C LYS A 212 -10.20 -8.10 -15.93
N LEU A 213 -10.84 -9.21 -15.57
CA LEU A 213 -10.92 -9.73 -14.21
C LEU A 213 -10.16 -11.05 -14.17
N ASN A 214 -9.11 -11.10 -13.38
CA ASN A 214 -8.29 -12.29 -13.17
C ASN A 214 -8.55 -12.86 -11.77
N ALA A 215 -8.71 -14.18 -11.69
CA ALA A 215 -8.94 -14.89 -10.44
C ALA A 215 -7.75 -15.80 -10.14
N PHE A 216 -7.03 -15.51 -9.06
CA PHE A 216 -5.91 -16.29 -8.58
C PHE A 216 -6.36 -17.17 -7.42
N LYS A 217 -5.99 -18.45 -7.43
CA LYS A 217 -6.19 -19.31 -6.26
C LYS A 217 -5.23 -18.89 -5.16
N LEU A 218 -5.76 -18.56 -3.99
CA LEU A 218 -4.96 -18.13 -2.84
C LEU A 218 -4.06 -19.26 -2.34
N GLU A 219 -4.51 -20.51 -2.41
CA GLU A 219 -3.69 -21.67 -2.00
C GLU A 219 -2.42 -21.79 -2.86
N ASP A 220 -2.56 -21.71 -4.19
CA ASP A 220 -1.44 -21.76 -5.12
C ASP A 220 -0.48 -20.58 -4.90
N LEU A 221 -1.04 -19.42 -4.58
CA LEU A 221 -0.28 -18.18 -4.40
C LEU A 221 0.52 -18.15 -3.10
N VAL A 222 -0.01 -18.75 -2.03
CA VAL A 222 0.60 -18.78 -0.70
C VAL A 222 1.57 -19.96 -0.55
N ARG A 223 1.40 -21.02 -1.34
CA ARG A 223 2.16 -22.27 -1.22
C ARG A 223 3.68 -22.06 -1.23
N ASP A 224 4.17 -21.18 -2.10
CA ASP A 224 5.60 -20.95 -2.27
C ASP A 224 6.14 -19.82 -1.36
N VAL A 225 5.26 -19.16 -0.61
CA VAL A 225 5.63 -18.01 0.23
C VAL A 225 6.00 -18.47 1.64
N PRO A 226 7.29 -18.38 2.02
CA PRO A 226 7.77 -18.93 3.28
C PRO A 226 7.19 -18.18 4.50
N TYR A 227 7.01 -18.90 5.60
CA TYR A 227 6.81 -18.29 6.92
C TYR A 227 8.17 -17.83 7.44
N LEU A 228 8.36 -16.52 7.61
CA LEU A 228 9.61 -15.97 8.12
C LEU A 228 9.51 -15.73 9.61
N ARG A 229 10.50 -16.22 10.36
CA ARG A 229 10.71 -15.79 11.75
C ARG A 229 11.96 -14.95 11.83
N ALA A 230 12.06 -14.14 12.89
CA ALA A 230 13.22 -13.28 13.13
C ALA A 230 14.57 -14.04 13.11
N GLN A 231 14.58 -15.32 13.49
CA GLN A 231 15.77 -16.18 13.51
C GLN A 231 16.26 -16.56 12.10
N ASP A 232 15.37 -16.61 11.11
CA ASP A 232 15.70 -17.01 9.73
C ASP A 232 16.23 -15.84 8.90
N MET A 233 16.25 -14.63 9.46
CA MET A 233 16.64 -13.41 8.79
C MET A 233 18.13 -13.37 8.43
N HIS A 234 19.00 -14.00 9.23
CA HIS A 234 20.43 -14.11 8.92
C HIS A 234 20.67 -14.83 7.59
N LYS A 235 19.98 -15.96 7.36
CA LYS A 235 20.08 -16.74 6.13
C LYS A 235 19.59 -15.95 4.91
N PHE A 236 18.56 -15.13 5.10
CA PHE A 236 18.02 -14.30 4.02
C PHE A 236 18.96 -13.14 3.66
N LYS A 237 19.62 -12.52 4.64
CA LYS A 237 20.64 -11.49 4.39
C LYS A 237 21.85 -12.05 3.66
N GLU A 238 22.25 -13.29 3.96
CA GLU A 238 23.34 -13.98 3.26
C GLU A 238 22.96 -14.26 1.80
N LYS A 239 21.76 -14.81 1.54
CA LYS A 239 21.26 -15.03 0.18
C LYS A 239 21.15 -13.75 -0.64
N GLU A 240 20.64 -12.67 -0.04
CA GLU A 240 20.47 -11.39 -0.73
C GLU A 240 21.81 -10.74 -1.10
N LYS A 241 22.84 -10.87 -0.24
CA LYS A 241 24.20 -10.46 -0.57
C LYS A 241 24.78 -11.27 -1.73
N GLU A 242 24.49 -12.56 -1.79
CA GLU A 242 24.97 -13.44 -2.85
C GLU A 242 24.27 -13.13 -4.19
N GLU A 243 22.95 -12.92 -4.18
CA GLU A 243 22.18 -12.51 -5.36
C GLU A 243 22.60 -11.12 -5.87
N ASN A 244 22.82 -10.16 -4.98
CA ASN A 244 23.32 -8.84 -5.36
C ASN A 244 24.73 -8.91 -5.93
N LYS A 245 25.61 -9.74 -5.36
CA LYS A 245 26.96 -9.97 -5.92
C LYS A 245 26.87 -10.57 -7.33
N GLN A 246 25.96 -11.52 -7.56
CA GLN A 246 25.73 -12.11 -8.88
C GLN A 246 25.14 -11.12 -9.90
N ARG A 247 24.25 -10.22 -9.46
CA ARG A 247 23.73 -9.14 -10.32
C ARG A 247 24.84 -8.16 -10.69
N LEU A 248 25.64 -7.74 -9.72
CA LEU A 248 26.79 -6.85 -9.95
C LEU A 248 27.80 -7.47 -10.90
N THR A 249 28.10 -8.77 -10.78
CA THR A 249 28.99 -9.46 -11.73
C THR A 249 28.40 -9.54 -13.13
N LYS A 250 27.09 -9.81 -13.28
CA LYS A 250 26.44 -9.83 -14.60
C LYS A 250 26.40 -8.45 -15.25
N VAL A 251 26.20 -7.40 -14.47
CA VAL A 251 26.25 -6.01 -14.94
C VAL A 251 27.69 -5.66 -15.36
N ALA A 252 28.69 -6.04 -14.57
CA ALA A 252 30.09 -5.84 -14.93
C ALA A 252 30.50 -6.60 -16.19
N GLU A 253 30.05 -7.84 -16.38
CA GLU A 253 30.27 -8.63 -17.61
C GLU A 253 29.58 -7.99 -18.82
N PHE A 254 28.37 -7.45 -18.66
CA PHE A 254 27.66 -6.74 -19.73
C PHE A 254 28.39 -5.47 -20.18
N PHE A 255 28.94 -4.68 -19.24
CA PHE A 255 29.72 -3.49 -19.59
C PHE A 255 31.12 -3.82 -20.11
N LYS A 256 31.65 -5.00 -19.81
CA LYS A 256 32.95 -5.45 -20.33
C LYS A 256 32.89 -5.65 -21.85
N ASP A 257 31.82 -6.29 -22.33
CA ASP A 257 31.57 -6.50 -23.77
C ASP A 257 31.36 -5.17 -24.54
N MET A 258 30.89 -4.12 -23.84
CA MET A 258 30.70 -2.78 -24.41
C MET A 258 31.97 -1.91 -24.39
N LEU A 259 32.94 -2.25 -23.54
CA LEU A 259 34.25 -1.60 -23.45
C LEU A 259 35.31 -2.29 -24.33
N ASP A 260 35.08 -3.53 -24.72
CA ASP A 260 35.97 -4.30 -25.61
C ASP A 260 35.83 -3.91 -27.10
N ASP A 261 34.88 -3.00 -27.45
CA ASP A 261 34.69 -2.47 -28.81
C ASP A 261 35.42 -1.13 -29.09
N GLU A 262 36.25 -0.64 -28.15
CA GLU A 262 37.06 0.58 -28.34
C GLU A 262 38.59 0.35 -28.24
N ASN A 263 39.11 -0.84 -28.56
CA ASN A 263 40.56 -0.99 -28.76
C ASN A 263 40.92 -2.05 -29.81
N ASP A 264 40.94 -1.61 -31.07
CA ASP A 264 41.94 -2.11 -32.01
C ASP A 264 42.27 -1.02 -33.06
N GLU A 265 43.28 -0.19 -32.75
CA GLU A 265 44.39 0.22 -33.64
C GLU A 265 45.23 1.36 -33.00
N GLY A 266 46.51 1.07 -32.65
CA GLY A 266 47.58 2.09 -32.68
C GLY A 266 48.49 2.28 -31.46
N GLU A 267 49.46 1.36 -31.30
CA GLU A 267 50.81 1.46 -30.71
C GLU A 267 51.32 2.69 -29.88
N GLN A 268 52.02 2.30 -28.79
CA GLN A 268 53.34 2.73 -28.27
C GLN A 268 53.48 3.80 -27.16
N ASP A 269 53.96 3.29 -26.02
CA ASP A 269 55.00 3.75 -25.08
C ASP A 269 54.94 5.15 -24.43
N SER A 270 54.82 5.17 -23.10
CA SER A 270 55.94 5.53 -22.20
C SER A 270 55.55 5.38 -20.72
N ASP A 271 56.51 4.91 -19.93
CA ASP A 271 56.51 4.72 -18.48
C ASP A 271 56.23 6.02 -17.71
N GLU A 272 55.56 5.94 -16.55
CA GLU A 272 56.15 6.29 -15.24
C GLU A 272 55.11 6.19 -14.08
N GLU A 273 55.46 5.34 -13.12
CA GLU A 273 55.35 5.44 -11.65
C GLU A 273 54.08 5.96 -10.93
N THR A 274 53.54 5.02 -10.11
CA THR A 274 53.06 5.16 -8.71
C THR A 274 52.04 6.26 -8.35
N GLU A 275 50.91 5.85 -7.75
CA GLU A 275 50.73 5.88 -6.29
C GLU A 275 49.35 5.33 -5.90
N ASP A 276 49.37 4.46 -4.88
CA ASP A 276 48.20 3.99 -4.14
C ASP A 276 47.34 5.17 -3.65
N ASN A 277 46.02 5.08 -3.83
CA ASN A 277 45.09 5.78 -2.94
C ASN A 277 43.73 5.05 -2.91
N GLU A 278 43.58 4.22 -1.88
CA GLU A 278 42.29 3.89 -1.30
C GLU A 278 41.54 5.18 -0.97
N LYS A 279 40.36 5.38 -1.57
CA LYS A 279 39.41 6.38 -1.09
C LYS A 279 38.04 5.76 -0.92
N GLU A 280 37.74 5.45 0.35
CA GLU A 280 36.41 5.47 0.93
C GLU A 280 35.65 6.72 0.46
N PHE A 281 34.44 6.54 -0.06
CA PHE A 281 33.48 7.64 -0.14
C PHE A 281 32.39 7.44 0.90
N ILE A 282 32.60 8.16 2.00
CA ILE A 282 31.66 8.43 3.08
C ILE A 282 30.70 9.54 2.61
N CYS A 283 29.42 9.36 2.95
CA CYS A 283 28.32 10.33 2.82
C CYS A 283 28.63 11.66 3.51
N ILE A 284 28.25 12.79 2.90
CA ILE A 284 27.98 14.02 3.66
C ILE A 284 26.77 14.72 3.05
N ASP A 285 25.72 14.79 3.86
CA ASP A 285 24.58 15.69 3.74
C ASP A 285 24.97 17.13 4.10
N ASP A 286 24.14 18.04 3.59
CA ASP A 286 23.68 19.27 4.25
C ASP A 286 24.44 20.60 4.17
N GLU A 287 23.58 21.61 3.93
CA GLU A 287 23.56 22.97 4.45
C GLU A 287 24.39 24.11 3.81
N GLN A 288 23.63 24.94 3.09
CA GLN A 288 23.40 26.37 3.31
C GLN A 288 24.55 27.41 3.24
N LYS A 289 24.19 28.50 2.56
CA LYS A 289 24.39 29.93 2.89
C LYS A 289 25.68 30.66 2.46
N LEU A 290 25.41 31.84 1.87
CA LEU A 290 26.13 33.13 1.97
C LEU A 290 27.55 33.14 1.34
N ASP A 291 28.05 34.16 0.64
CA ASP A 291 27.67 35.55 0.42
C ASP A 291 28.56 36.12 -0.71
N GLU A 292 28.13 37.26 -1.27
CA GLU A 292 28.93 38.40 -1.77
C GLU A 292 30.09 38.24 -2.80
N THR A 293 29.97 39.06 -3.86
CA THR A 293 30.92 40.06 -4.44
C THR A 293 30.77 40.02 -5.96
N VAL A 294 30.37 41.09 -6.65
CA VAL A 294 30.95 42.45 -6.75
C VAL A 294 29.85 43.46 -7.07
#